data_AF-A0AAJ8L7S3-F1
#
_entry.id   AF-A0AAJ8L7S3-F1
#
_cell.length_a   1.000
_cell.length_b   1.000
_cell.length_c   1.000
_cell.angle_alpha   90.00
_cell.angle_beta   90.00
_cell.angle_gamma   90.00
#
_symmetry.space_group_name_H-M   'P 1'
#
loop_
_entity.id
_entity.type
_entity.pdbx_description
1 polymer ?
#
loop_
_entity_poly.entity_id
_entity_poly.type
_entity_poly.pdbx_seq_one_letter_code
_entity_poly.pdbx_strand_id
1 'polypeptide(L)'
;MSFLFGGGNRSVEGSVDPAKIEMAVAELDMITDVFNRLVNSCHTKCISQNPNNHRYVEGDLLKGESVCIDRCTAKFFEVNKKVGERMSAMGSAAQATGSFGR
;
A
#
# COMPACT_ATOMS: atom_id res chain seq x y z
N MET A 1 35.49 20.80 47.95
CA MET A 1 35.70 21.42 46.63
C MET A 1 35.72 20.29 45.61
N SER A 2 34.56 19.84 45.14
CA SER A 2 33.89 20.32 43.92
C SER A 2 34.59 19.84 42.64
N PHE A 3 34.42 18.55 42.33
CA PHE A 3 34.53 18.04 40.95
C PHE A 3 33.24 17.29 40.61
N LEU A 4 32.18 18.10 40.53
CA LEU A 4 30.90 17.83 39.90
C LEU A 4 31.09 17.84 38.37
N PHE A 5 31.54 16.75 37.77
CA PHE A 5 31.35 16.44 36.33
C PHE A 5 31.66 14.94 36.17
N GLY A 6 30.70 14.02 36.27
CA GLY A 6 29.54 13.97 35.38
C GLY A 6 29.89 13.28 34.05
N GLY A 7 30.89 12.38 34.01
CA GLY A 7 31.22 11.53 32.88
C GLY A 7 30.33 10.29 32.82
N GLY A 8 29.02 10.49 32.72
CA GLY A 8 28.08 9.43 32.43
C GLY A 8 28.39 8.83 31.06
N ASN A 9 28.74 7.55 31.07
CA ASN A 9 28.82 6.67 29.92
C ASN A 9 27.64 6.92 28.96
N ARG A 10 27.85 7.72 27.91
CA ARG A 10 26.92 7.81 26.79
C ARG A 10 27.10 6.55 25.96
N SER A 11 26.51 5.46 26.43
CA SER A 11 26.03 4.42 25.52
C SER A 11 25.03 5.08 24.58
N VAL A 12 25.48 5.50 23.40
CA VAL A 12 24.58 5.65 22.26
C VAL A 12 24.24 4.22 21.83
N GLU A 13 23.37 3.59 22.61
CA GLU A 13 22.74 2.32 22.29
C GLU A 13 21.59 2.63 21.34
N GLY A 14 21.94 3.00 20.11
CA GLY A 14 21.02 2.99 18.98
C GLY A 14 21.00 1.59 18.38
N SER A 15 20.65 0.57 19.17
CA SER A 15 20.40 -0.76 18.64
C SER A 15 19.12 -0.70 17.82
N VAL A 16 19.25 -0.50 16.51
CA VAL A 16 18.12 -0.65 15.59
C VAL A 16 17.74 -2.12 15.65
N ASP A 17 16.60 -2.39 16.28
CA ASP A 17 16.08 -3.73 16.50
C ASP A 17 15.80 -4.37 15.12
N PRO A 18 16.51 -5.45 14.72
CA PRO A 18 16.41 -6.02 13.38
C PRO A 18 14.97 -6.47 13.06
N ALA A 19 14.20 -6.87 14.07
CA ALA A 19 12.79 -7.22 13.90
C ALA A 19 11.93 -6.01 13.48
N LYS A 20 12.24 -4.80 13.97
CA LYS A 20 11.53 -3.58 13.57
C LYS A 20 11.90 -3.15 12.14
N ILE A 21 13.13 -3.41 11.71
CA ILE A 21 13.55 -3.16 10.34
C ILE A 21 12.79 -4.10 9.40
N GLU A 22 12.71 -5.38 9.72
CA GLU A 22 12.01 -6.36 8.89
C GLU A 22 10.51 -6.03 8.72
N MET A 23 9.84 -5.63 9.80
CA MET A 23 8.45 -5.16 9.70
C MET A 23 8.31 -3.91 8.84
N ALA A 24 9.23 -2.94 8.98
CA ALA A 24 9.21 -1.73 8.16
C ALA A 24 9.45 -2.03 6.66
N VAL A 25 10.31 -3.01 6.34
CA VAL A 25 10.53 -3.46 4.96
C VAL A 25 9.25 -4.08 4.39
N ALA A 26 8.57 -4.93 5.16
CA ALA A 26 7.32 -5.55 4.73
C ALA A 26 6.21 -4.50 4.46
N GLU A 27 6.14 -3.43 5.25
CA GLU A 27 5.20 -2.33 5.00
C GLU A 27 5.50 -1.60 3.68
N LEU A 28 6.78 -1.35 3.38
CA LEU A 28 7.18 -0.70 2.13
C LEU A 28 6.92 -1.57 0.90
N ASP A 29 7.17 -2.88 1.00
CA ASP A 29 6.88 -3.84 -0.07
C ASP A 29 5.38 -3.86 -0.39
N MET A 30 4.54 -3.85 0.65
CA MET A 30 3.09 -3.79 0.50
C MET A 30 2.64 -2.48 -0.20
N ILE A 31 3.15 -1.33 0.22
CA ILE A 31 2.81 -0.04 -0.40
C ILE A 31 3.23 -0.02 -1.88
N THR A 32 4.40 -0.57 -2.18
CA THR A 32 4.94 -0.64 -3.54
C THR A 32 4.08 -1.51 -4.45
N ASP A 33 3.66 -2.68 -3.98
CA ASP A 33 2.74 -3.56 -4.74
C ASP A 33 1.39 -2.88 -4.98
N VAL A 34 0.82 -2.24 -3.94
CA VAL A 34 -0.45 -1.49 -4.06
C VAL A 34 -0.33 -0.37 -5.09
N PHE A 35 0.76 0.39 -5.08
CA PHE A 35 1.01 1.45 -6.05
C PHE A 35 1.10 0.92 -7.48
N ASN A 36 1.89 -0.14 -7.70
CA ASN A 36 2.05 -0.73 -9.03
C ASN A 36 0.71 -1.26 -9.58
N ARG A 37 -0.11 -1.91 -8.74
CA ARG A 37 -1.45 -2.36 -9.12
C ARG A 37 -2.41 -1.22 -9.41
N LEU A 38 -2.35 -0.15 -8.61
CA LEU A 38 -3.18 1.05 -8.80
C LEU A 38 -2.85 1.72 -10.14
N VAL A 39 -1.56 1.93 -10.43
CA VAL A 39 -1.11 2.54 -11.70
C VAL A 39 -1.57 1.69 -12.88
N ASN A 40 -1.31 0.38 -12.86
CA ASN A 40 -1.72 -0.52 -13.95
C ASN A 40 -3.25 -0.55 -14.13
N SER A 41 -4.02 -0.59 -13.04
CA SER A 41 -5.48 -0.62 -13.12
C SER A 41 -6.08 0.69 -13.64
N CYS A 42 -5.55 1.84 -13.21
CA CYS A 42 -6.07 3.13 -13.67
C CYS A 42 -5.60 3.48 -15.07
N HIS A 43 -4.38 3.12 -15.46
CA HIS A 43 -3.91 3.26 -16.83
C HIS A 43 -4.80 2.46 -17.80
N THR A 44 -5.06 1.18 -17.49
CA THR A 44 -5.92 0.34 -18.33
C THR A 44 -7.36 0.88 -18.46
N LYS A 45 -7.94 1.38 -17.37
CA LYS A 45 -9.33 1.88 -17.36
C LYS A 45 -9.50 3.26 -17.99
N CYS A 46 -8.55 4.16 -17.79
CA CYS A 46 -8.72 5.57 -18.15
C CYS A 46 -8.01 5.96 -19.44
N ILE A 47 -6.96 5.24 -19.86
CA ILE A 47 -6.11 5.63 -20.99
C ILE A 47 -6.26 4.65 -22.17
N SER A 48 -6.30 3.33 -21.95
CA SER A 48 -6.14 2.36 -23.05
C SER A 48 -7.39 1.57 -23.51
N GLN A 49 -8.50 1.55 -22.76
CA GLN A 49 -9.58 0.55 -23.01
C GLN A 49 -11.00 1.09 -23.21
N ASN A 50 -11.23 2.37 -23.46
CA ASN A 50 -12.58 2.81 -23.82
C ASN A 50 -12.81 2.60 -25.33
N PRO A 51 -13.93 1.99 -25.78
CA PRO A 51 -14.32 1.93 -27.20
C PRO A 51 -14.44 3.31 -27.87
N ASN A 52 -14.46 4.40 -27.10
CA ASN A 52 -14.45 5.79 -27.57
C ASN A 52 -13.07 6.49 -27.45
N ASN A 53 -12.06 5.85 -26.86
CA ASN A 53 -10.72 6.44 -26.62
C ASN A 53 -9.63 5.38 -26.87
N HIS A 54 -9.38 5.06 -28.15
CA HIS A 54 -8.40 4.03 -28.56
C HIS A 54 -7.15 4.64 -29.23
N ARG A 55 -6.97 5.96 -29.16
CA ARG A 55 -5.83 6.63 -29.79
C ARG A 55 -5.27 7.70 -28.86
N TYR A 56 -3.99 7.57 -28.54
CA TYR A 56 -3.21 8.68 -27.99
C TYR A 56 -3.22 9.81 -29.03
N VAL A 57 -3.95 10.88 -28.74
CA VAL A 57 -4.05 12.05 -29.62
C VAL A 57 -2.87 12.99 -29.39
N GLU A 58 -2.46 13.13 -28.13
CA GLU A 58 -1.37 13.99 -27.68
C GLU A 58 -0.65 13.38 -26.47
N GLY A 59 0.49 13.95 -26.07
CA GLY A 59 1.30 13.44 -24.95
C GLY A 59 0.80 13.86 -23.57
N ASP A 60 -0.09 14.85 -23.51
CA ASP A 60 -0.67 15.36 -22.27
C ASP A 60 -1.99 14.67 -21.94
N LEU A 61 -2.32 14.62 -20.64
CA LEU A 61 -3.58 14.06 -20.17
C LEU A 61 -4.74 15.00 -20.52
N LEU A 62 -5.73 14.46 -21.26
CA LEU A 62 -6.97 15.19 -21.50
C LEU A 62 -7.74 15.39 -20.19
N LYS A 63 -8.58 16.43 -20.12
CA LYS A 63 -9.42 16.70 -18.94
C LYS A 63 -10.31 15.52 -18.55
N GLY A 64 -10.74 14.72 -19.53
CA GLY A 64 -11.52 13.50 -19.26
C GLY A 64 -10.69 12.39 -18.61
N GLU A 65 -9.43 12.26 -19.00
CA GLU A 65 -8.50 11.25 -18.47
C GLU A 65 -8.04 11.61 -17.07
N SER A 66 -7.74 12.88 -16.79
CA SER A 66 -7.39 13.36 -15.44
C SER A 66 -8.51 13.11 -14.44
N VAL A 67 -9.75 13.51 -14.77
CA VAL A 67 -10.92 13.26 -13.91
C VAL A 67 -11.22 11.75 -13.78
N CYS A 68 -10.96 10.96 -14.82
CA CYS A 68 -11.09 9.50 -14.73
C CYS A 68 -10.09 8.91 -13.75
N ILE A 69 -8.83 9.33 -13.79
CA ILE A 69 -7.77 8.87 -12.88
C ILE A 69 -8.14 9.14 -11.43
N ASP A 70 -8.61 10.36 -11.10
CA ASP A 70 -9.05 10.71 -9.75
C ASP A 70 -10.20 9.80 -9.25
N ARG A 71 -11.17 9.52 -10.12
CA ARG A 71 -12.28 8.60 -9.80
C ARG A 71 -11.80 7.16 -9.68
N CYS A 72 -10.81 6.76 -10.49
CA CYS A 72 -10.26 5.43 -10.48
C CYS A 72 -9.51 5.13 -9.18
N THR A 73 -8.67 6.05 -8.71
CA THR A 73 -7.92 5.88 -7.45
C THR A 73 -8.87 5.82 -6.25
N ALA A 74 -9.88 6.70 -6.20
CA ALA A 74 -10.91 6.67 -5.16
C ALA A 74 -11.63 5.31 -5.10
N LYS A 75 -12.08 4.80 -6.26
CA LYS A 75 -12.73 3.49 -6.36
C LYS A 75 -11.79 2.33 -6.04
N PHE A 76 -10.51 2.44 -6.43
CA PHE A 76 -9.52 1.40 -6.14
C PHE A 76 -9.39 1.19 -4.63
N PHE A 77 -9.24 2.26 -3.84
CA PHE A 77 -9.18 2.13 -2.38
C PHE A 77 -10.50 1.68 -1.76
N GLU A 78 -11.64 2.11 -2.28
CA GLU A 78 -12.95 1.63 -1.83
C GLU A 78 -13.09 0.11 -2.03
N VAL A 79 -12.66 -0.40 -3.19
CA VAL A 79 -12.66 -1.84 -3.49
C VAL A 79 -11.65 -2.59 -2.63
N ASN A 80 -10.43 -2.07 -2.47
CA ASN A 80 -9.41 -2.69 -1.61
C ASN A 80 -9.90 -2.84 -0.16
N LYS A 81 -10.57 -1.82 0.38
CA LYS A 81 -11.19 -1.89 1.71
C LYS A 81 -12.24 -2.99 1.80
N LYS A 82 -13.19 -3.03 0.85
CA LYS A 82 -14.26 -4.04 0.80
C LYS A 82 -13.69 -5.46 0.65
N VAL A 83 -12.67 -5.64 -0.17
CA VAL A 83 -11.98 -6.93 -0.32
C VAL A 83 -11.34 -7.34 1.01
N GLY A 84 -10.64 -6.43 1.69
CA GLY A 84 -10.07 -6.67 3.01
C GLY A 84 -11.13 -7.11 4.04
N GLU A 85 -12.24 -6.39 4.14
CA GLU A 85 -13.37 -6.75 5.02
C GLU A 85 -13.91 -8.16 4.75
N ARG A 86 -14.04 -8.54 3.47
CA ARG A 86 -14.50 -9.89 3.08
C ARG A 86 -13.46 -10.96 3.40
N MET A 87 -12.19 -10.71 3.13
CA MET A 87 -11.11 -11.65 3.44
C MET A 87 -11.00 -11.89 4.96
N SER A 88 -11.09 -10.83 5.77
CA SER A 88 -11.10 -10.96 7.23
C SER A 88 -12.32 -11.73 7.74
N ALA A 89 -13.52 -11.44 7.20
CA ALA A 89 -14.73 -12.19 7.55
C ALA A 89 -14.60 -13.68 7.18
N MET A 90 -14.10 -14.00 5.99
CA MET A 90 -13.87 -15.39 5.56
C MET A 90 -12.78 -16.09 6.37
N GLY A 91 -11.70 -15.40 6.73
CA GLY A 91 -10.64 -15.95 7.59
C GLY A 91 -11.16 -16.35 8.96
N SER A 92 -11.97 -15.49 9.59
CA SER A 92 -12.61 -15.81 10.87
C SER A 92 -13.60 -16.99 10.77
N ALA A 93 -14.36 -17.08 9.68
CA ALA A 93 -15.29 -18.19 9.43
C ALA A 93 -14.57 -19.52 9.13
N ALA A 94 -13.44 -19.47 8.43
CA ALA A 94 -12.61 -20.65 8.13
C ALA A 94 -11.92 -21.19 9.40
N GLN A 95 -11.49 -20.30 10.29
CA GLN A 95 -10.91 -20.68 11.59
C GLN A 95 -11.95 -21.28 12.55
N ALA A 96 -13.22 -20.86 12.44
CA ALA A 96 -14.34 -21.42 13.19
C ALA A 96 -14.82 -22.80 12.70
N THR A 97 -14.56 -23.15 11.43
CA THR A 97 -15.01 -24.41 10.81
C THR A 97 -13.93 -25.49 10.73
N GLY A 98 -12.72 -25.27 11.27
CA GLY A 98 -11.72 -26.31 11.54
C GLY A 98 -11.18 -27.07 10.32
N SER A 99 -11.34 -26.53 9.10
CA SER A 99 -10.95 -27.21 7.85
C SER A 99 -9.56 -26.82 7.35
N PHE A 100 -8.56 -26.77 8.24
CA PHE A 100 -7.15 -26.70 7.87
C PHE A 100 -6.37 -27.82 8.58
N GLY A 101 -6.87 -29.05 8.43
CA GLY A 101 -6.36 -30.21 9.15
C GLY A 101 -6.80 -31.53 8.53
N ARG A 102 -6.60 -31.69 7.21
CA ARG A 102 -6.30 -32.96 6.53
C ARG A 102 -5.54 -32.68 5.25
#